data_AF-A0AB38J922-F1
#
_entry.id   AF-A0AB38J922-F1
#
_cell.length_a   1.000
_cell.length_b   1.000
_cell.length_c   1.000
_cell.angle_alpha   90.00
_cell.angle_beta   90.00
_cell.angle_gamma   90.00
#
_symmetry.space_group_name_H-M   'P 1'
#
loop_
_entity.id
_entity.type
_entity.pdbx_description
1 polymer ?
#
loop_
_entity_poly.entity_id
_entity_poly.type
_entity_poly.pdbx_seq_one_letter_code
_entity_poly.pdbx_strand_id
1 'polypeptide(L)'
;MNVNSPTDIGAAVPSSRPPSGNARHDRGMISFELAKALRTAGLRWAPVTGDRFRIEREGFDGDVFTVSDMTIEPHEYETGTVLGFNGTTEWALDSVALDDSLWLPREDQLRELLRGTFRSLRRVADGGPVRFAVTVELAGEQRDFEDEIAENAYAEALLALVSSVAVDLDDVDELA
;
A
#
# COMPACT_ATOMS: atom_id res chain seq x y z
N MET A 1 -9.11 57.60 27.96
CA MET A 1 -10.04 56.47 27.80
C MET A 1 -9.32 55.40 27.01
N ASN A 2 -9.04 54.30 27.69
CA ASN A 2 -8.24 53.18 27.20
C ASN A 2 -9.16 52.10 26.60
N VAL A 3 -8.51 51.18 25.87
CA VAL A 3 -8.93 49.85 25.39
C VAL A 3 -9.63 49.74 24.03
N ASN A 4 -8.85 49.26 23.04
CA ASN A 4 -9.34 48.56 21.86
C ASN A 4 -8.89 47.11 22.03
N SER A 5 -9.81 46.18 22.33
CA SER A 5 -9.56 44.74 22.33
C SER A 5 -9.80 44.20 20.91
N PRO A 6 -8.99 43.26 20.40
CA PRO A 6 -9.28 42.56 19.16
C PRO A 6 -10.21 41.38 19.43
N THR A 7 -11.34 41.30 18.72
CA THR A 7 -12.24 40.15 18.79
C THR A 7 -11.75 39.05 17.86
N ASP A 8 -11.26 37.98 18.48
CA ASP A 8 -11.13 36.65 17.94
C ASP A 8 -12.52 36.05 17.69
N ILE A 9 -12.82 35.61 16.47
CA ILE A 9 -13.97 34.74 16.18
C ILE A 9 -13.48 33.66 15.23
N GLY A 10 -13.06 32.54 15.80
CA GLY A 10 -12.77 31.30 15.09
C GLY A 10 -13.95 30.88 14.23
N ALA A 11 -13.72 30.84 12.91
CA ALA A 11 -14.59 30.16 11.98
C ALA A 11 -14.32 28.66 12.08
N ALA A 12 -15.30 27.89 12.55
CA ALA A 12 -15.31 26.44 12.44
C ALA A 12 -15.31 26.06 10.95
N VAL A 13 -14.21 25.46 10.48
CA VAL A 13 -14.07 24.99 9.10
C VAL A 13 -14.79 23.63 8.98
N PRO A 14 -15.71 23.44 8.02
CA PRO A 14 -16.45 22.19 7.88
C PRO A 14 -15.55 21.06 7.36
N SER A 15 -15.43 19.99 8.16
CA SER A 15 -14.73 18.74 7.84
C SER A 15 -15.30 18.09 6.58
N SER A 16 -14.71 18.38 5.43
CA SER A 16 -15.15 17.84 4.14
C SER A 16 -14.30 16.61 3.79
N ARG A 17 -14.90 15.43 3.95
CA ARG A 17 -14.34 14.10 3.65
C ARG A 17 -13.76 14.05 2.22
N PRO A 18 -12.58 13.45 1.98
CA PRO A 18 -12.10 13.24 0.62
C PRO A 18 -13.12 12.39 -0.17
N PRO A 19 -13.25 12.61 -1.50
CA PRO A 19 -14.21 11.89 -2.31
C PRO A 19 -13.89 10.39 -2.29
N SER A 20 -14.83 9.58 -1.80
CA SER A 20 -14.74 8.11 -1.83
C SER A 20 -14.68 7.62 -3.28
N GLY A 21 -13.45 7.42 -3.76
CA GLY A 21 -13.15 7.10 -5.16
C GLY A 21 -13.19 5.60 -5.46
N ASN A 22 -14.34 5.14 -5.98
CA ASN A 22 -14.54 4.07 -6.96
C ASN A 22 -13.98 2.65 -6.71
N ALA A 23 -14.91 1.72 -6.47
CA ALA A 23 -14.80 0.25 -6.55
C ALA A 23 -14.35 -0.34 -7.92
N ARG A 24 -13.85 0.49 -8.85
CA ARG A 24 -13.29 0.06 -10.14
C ARG A 24 -11.74 -0.01 -10.13
N HIS A 25 -11.09 0.44 -9.06
CA HIS A 25 -9.63 0.43 -8.91
C HIS A 25 -9.05 -0.86 -8.29
N ASP A 26 -9.87 -1.80 -7.82
CA ASP A 26 -9.41 -2.99 -7.07
C ASP A 26 -8.77 -4.09 -7.94
N ARG A 27 -8.83 -4.01 -9.27
CA ARG A 27 -8.31 -5.07 -10.16
C ARG A 27 -6.78 -5.12 -10.32
N GLY A 28 -6.05 -4.31 -9.54
CA GLY A 28 -4.58 -4.23 -9.57
C GLY A 28 -3.98 -3.99 -8.19
N MET A 29 -4.66 -4.48 -7.16
CA MET A 29 -4.27 -4.32 -5.75
C MET A 29 -4.52 -5.63 -5.02
N ILE A 30 -3.64 -5.95 -4.08
CA ILE A 30 -3.90 -7.05 -3.16
C ILE A 30 -5.12 -6.77 -2.29
N SER A 31 -5.84 -7.82 -1.92
CA SER A 31 -6.90 -7.71 -0.93
C SER A 31 -6.34 -7.25 0.41
N PHE A 32 -7.15 -6.53 1.17
CA PHE A 32 -6.75 -6.04 2.49
C PHE A 32 -6.48 -7.17 3.48
N GLU A 33 -7.19 -8.30 3.33
CA GLU A 33 -6.97 -9.48 4.16
C GLU A 33 -5.60 -10.11 3.87
N LEU A 34 -5.18 -10.19 2.60
CA LEU A 34 -3.85 -10.66 2.24
C LEU A 34 -2.75 -9.68 2.69
N ALA A 35 -3.00 -8.37 2.58
CA ALA A 35 -2.07 -7.36 3.09
C ALA A 35 -1.82 -7.53 4.59
N LYS A 36 -2.89 -7.72 5.38
CA LYS A 36 -2.82 -7.96 6.83
C LYS A 36 -2.15 -9.28 7.14
N ALA A 37 -2.45 -10.34 6.38
CA ALA A 37 -1.82 -11.64 6.55
C ALA A 37 -0.30 -11.55 6.33
N LEU A 38 0.16 -10.88 5.27
CA LEU A 38 1.59 -10.66 5.01
C LEU A 38 2.28 -9.87 6.14
N ARG A 39 1.66 -8.79 6.62
CA ARG A 39 2.18 -8.04 7.78
C ARG A 39 2.29 -8.92 9.02
N THR A 40 1.25 -9.72 9.29
CA THR A 40 1.18 -10.61 10.46
C THR A 40 2.20 -11.73 10.38
N ALA A 41 2.47 -12.25 9.17
CA ALA A 41 3.53 -13.22 8.90
C ALA A 41 4.95 -12.61 9.03
N GLY A 42 5.06 -11.30 9.28
CA GLY A 42 6.33 -10.63 9.55
C GLY A 42 6.93 -9.88 8.37
N LEU A 43 6.20 -9.70 7.26
CA LEU A 43 6.68 -8.88 6.14
C LEU A 43 6.87 -7.43 6.61
N ARG A 44 8.13 -6.99 6.66
CA ARG A 44 8.50 -5.60 6.96
C ARG A 44 8.59 -4.81 5.66
N TRP A 45 7.96 -3.63 5.64
CA TRP A 45 7.90 -2.79 4.44
C TRP A 45 8.75 -1.53 4.61
N ALA A 46 9.57 -1.24 3.60
CA ALA A 46 10.34 0.00 3.50
C ALA A 46 9.71 0.85 2.38
N PRO A 47 9.03 1.97 2.71
CA PRO A 47 8.26 2.72 1.72
C PRO A 47 9.13 3.34 0.63
N VAL A 48 8.67 3.25 -0.62
CA VAL A 48 9.24 3.93 -1.78
C VAL A 48 8.16 4.67 -2.57
N THR A 49 8.59 5.60 -3.42
CA THR A 49 7.68 6.33 -4.30
C THR A 49 6.86 5.39 -5.18
N GLY A 50 5.56 5.66 -5.25
CA GLY A 50 4.56 4.87 -5.93
C GLY A 50 3.94 3.76 -5.08
N ASP A 51 4.39 3.56 -3.84
CA ASP A 51 3.80 2.59 -2.93
C ASP A 51 2.39 2.99 -2.53
N ARG A 52 1.50 2.01 -2.43
CA ARG A 52 0.12 2.21 -1.99
C ARG A 52 -0.05 1.70 -0.56
N PHE A 53 -0.85 2.40 0.23
CA PHE A 53 -1.16 1.98 1.60
C PHE A 53 -2.52 2.50 2.06
N ARG A 54 -3.01 1.95 3.16
CA ARG A 54 -4.17 2.43 3.90
C ARG A 54 -3.76 2.80 5.31
N ILE A 55 -4.50 3.72 5.92
CA ILE A 55 -4.32 4.11 7.32
C ILE A 55 -5.34 3.34 8.15
N GLU A 56 -4.90 2.53 9.10
CA GLU A 56 -5.76 1.74 10.00
C GLU A 56 -6.21 2.57 11.22
N ARG A 57 -6.81 3.75 10.98
CA ARG A 57 -7.37 4.62 12.02
C ARG A 57 -8.80 5.02 11.69
N GLU A 58 -9.60 5.24 12.74
CA GLU A 58 -10.96 5.75 12.58
C GLU A 58 -10.98 7.03 11.74
N GLY A 59 -11.87 7.07 10.74
CA GLY A 59 -12.01 8.21 9.83
C GLY A 59 -11.25 8.08 8.50
N PHE A 60 -10.44 7.03 8.31
CA PHE A 60 -9.72 6.74 7.06
C PHE A 60 -10.19 5.46 6.36
N ASP A 61 -11.40 5.01 6.71
CA ASP A 61 -11.99 3.77 6.18
C ASP A 61 -12.35 3.89 4.70
N GLY A 62 -11.80 2.98 3.91
CA GLY A 62 -11.97 2.84 2.46
C GLY A 62 -10.89 3.52 1.64
N ASP A 63 -10.12 4.44 2.20
CA ASP A 63 -9.19 5.27 1.42
C ASP A 63 -7.84 4.56 1.21
N VAL A 64 -7.33 4.68 -0.03
CA VAL A 64 -6.00 4.22 -0.44
C VAL A 64 -5.15 5.44 -0.77
N PHE A 65 -3.99 5.52 -0.13
CA PHE A 65 -3.00 6.57 -0.31
C PHE A 65 -1.84 6.05 -1.16
N THR A 66 -1.16 6.95 -1.87
CA THR A 66 0.05 6.63 -2.64
C THR A 66 1.19 7.52 -2.17
N VAL A 67 2.35 6.92 -1.93
CA VAL A 67 3.59 7.64 -1.65
C VAL A 67 4.04 8.32 -2.94
N SER A 68 4.22 9.64 -2.91
CA SER A 68 4.63 10.42 -4.09
C SER A 68 5.84 11.27 -3.75
N ASP A 69 6.83 11.32 -4.66
CA ASP A 69 7.87 12.34 -4.62
C ASP A 69 7.25 13.68 -5.00
N MET A 70 7.40 14.67 -4.14
CA MET A 70 6.84 16.01 -4.35
C MET A 70 7.56 16.71 -5.51
N THR A 71 6.81 17.25 -6.49
CA THR A 71 7.36 17.99 -7.64
C THR A 71 7.30 19.51 -7.40
N ILE A 72 8.39 20.19 -7.76
CA ILE A 72 8.50 21.66 -7.75
C ILE A 72 8.18 22.18 -9.15
N GLU A 73 7.20 23.08 -9.28
CA GLU A 73 6.81 23.70 -10.55
C GLU A 73 7.02 25.23 -10.52
N PRO A 74 7.85 25.80 -11.42
CA PRO A 74 8.00 27.25 -11.51
C PRO A 74 6.75 27.88 -12.12
N HIS A 75 6.15 28.82 -11.40
CA HIS A 75 5.06 29.66 -11.87
C HIS A 75 5.61 31.07 -12.13
N GLU A 76 5.54 31.52 -13.39
CA GLU A 76 5.97 32.87 -13.76
C GLU A 76 4.84 33.87 -13.56
N TYR A 77 5.09 34.88 -12.72
CA TYR A 77 4.22 36.04 -12.55
C TYR A 77 4.93 37.29 -13.06
N GLU A 78 4.15 38.34 -13.35
CA GLU A 78 4.69 39.65 -13.78
C GLU A 78 5.60 40.29 -12.71
N THR A 79 5.49 39.86 -11.45
CA THR A 79 6.32 40.28 -10.30
C THR A 79 7.52 39.36 -10.02
N GLY A 80 7.65 38.23 -10.72
CA GLY A 80 8.76 37.26 -10.57
C GLY A 80 8.33 35.80 -10.65
N THR A 81 9.31 34.89 -10.68
CA THR A 81 9.07 33.43 -10.67
C THR A 81 8.87 32.93 -9.24
N VAL A 82 7.73 32.30 -8.97
CA VAL A 82 7.43 31.64 -7.70
C VAL A 82 7.54 30.13 -7.92
N LEU A 83 8.28 29.45 -7.06
CA LEU A 83 8.30 27.99 -7.07
C LEU A 83 7.05 27.48 -6.35
N GLY A 84 6.11 26.93 -7.12
CA GLY A 84 4.96 26.21 -6.60
C GLY A 84 5.38 24.84 -6.14
N PHE A 85 5.26 24.59 -4.85
CA PHE A 85 5.28 23.23 -4.34
C PHE A 85 3.87 22.67 -4.55
N ASN A 86 3.70 21.63 -5.38
CA ASN A 86 2.44 20.90 -5.43
C ASN A 86 2.31 20.08 -4.13
N GLY A 87 1.93 20.80 -3.08
CA GLY A 87 1.82 20.40 -1.69
C GLY A 87 1.20 21.53 -0.86
N THR A 88 0.27 22.30 -1.44
CA THR A 88 -0.37 23.40 -0.71
C THR A 88 -1.62 22.94 0.05
N THR A 89 -1.42 22.66 1.34
CA THR A 89 -2.01 23.36 2.51
C THR A 89 -3.51 23.32 2.82
N GLU A 90 -4.28 22.24 2.60
CA GLU A 90 -5.57 22.08 3.33
C GLU A 90 -5.90 20.68 3.89
N TRP A 91 -5.08 19.65 3.64
CA TRP A 91 -5.22 18.32 4.29
C TRP A 91 -3.88 17.60 4.41
N ALA A 92 -2.82 18.31 4.81
CA ALA A 92 -1.58 17.63 5.17
C ALA A 92 -1.86 16.84 6.46
N LEU A 93 -1.93 15.52 6.36
CA LEU A 93 -1.77 14.70 7.54
C LEU A 93 -0.30 14.82 7.93
N ASP A 94 -0.01 15.65 8.92
CA ASP A 94 1.36 16.07 9.26
C ASP A 94 2.31 14.89 9.52
N SER A 95 1.77 13.76 9.99
CA SER A 95 2.49 12.48 10.08
C SER A 95 1.56 11.28 10.25
N VAL A 96 2.01 10.12 9.80
CA VAL A 96 1.41 8.79 10.05
C VAL A 96 2.54 7.87 10.53
N ALA A 97 2.31 7.14 11.61
CA ALA A 97 3.25 6.12 12.05
C ALA A 97 3.24 4.96 11.04
N LEU A 98 4.41 4.40 10.73
CA LEU A 98 4.49 3.25 9.80
C LEU A 98 3.65 2.06 10.28
N ASP A 99 3.51 1.89 11.59
CA ASP A 99 2.69 0.83 12.20
C ASP A 99 1.19 1.05 12.00
N ASP A 100 0.75 2.30 11.77
CA ASP A 100 -0.64 2.64 11.42
C ASP A 100 -0.92 2.46 9.92
N SER A 101 0.09 2.09 9.13
CA SER A 101 -0.02 1.93 7.67
C SER A 101 -0.09 0.45 7.26
N LEU A 102 -1.16 0.09 6.57
CA LEU A 102 -1.30 -1.18 5.88
C LEU A 102 -0.87 -1.04 4.42
N TRP A 103 0.31 -1.57 4.09
CA TRP A 103 0.86 -1.49 2.74
C TRP A 103 0.13 -2.43 1.77
N LEU A 104 -0.04 -1.97 0.54
CA LEU A 104 -0.65 -2.69 -0.57
C LEU A 104 0.37 -2.84 -1.71
N PRO A 105 1.33 -3.79 -1.58
CA PRO A 105 2.34 -4.02 -2.59
C PRO A 105 1.75 -4.27 -3.98
N ARG A 106 2.39 -3.70 -4.99
CA ARG A 106 2.07 -3.93 -6.39
C ARG A 106 2.62 -5.27 -6.88
N GLU A 107 2.13 -5.72 -8.02
CA GLU A 107 2.56 -6.96 -8.67
C GLU A 107 4.08 -7.06 -8.86
N ASP A 108 4.71 -6.01 -9.38
CA ASP A 108 6.16 -5.95 -9.59
C ASP A 108 6.94 -6.15 -8.29
N GLN A 109 6.47 -5.55 -7.20
CA GLN A 109 7.11 -5.61 -5.89
C GLN A 109 6.93 -6.99 -5.23
N LEU A 110 5.73 -7.57 -5.32
CA LEU A 110 5.47 -8.92 -4.82
C LEU A 110 6.29 -9.96 -5.57
N ARG A 111 6.33 -9.86 -6.91
CA ARG A 111 7.18 -10.70 -7.75
C ARG A 111 8.64 -10.56 -7.35
N GLU A 112 9.10 -9.34 -7.11
CA GLU A 112 10.45 -9.11 -6.62
C GLU A 112 10.65 -9.89 -5.32
N LEU A 113 9.75 -9.75 -4.33
CA LEU A 113 9.87 -10.38 -3.00
C LEU A 113 9.91 -11.90 -3.03
N LEU A 114 9.27 -12.54 -4.02
CA LEU A 114 9.41 -13.99 -4.25
C LEU A 114 10.83 -14.40 -4.69
N ARG A 115 11.61 -13.47 -5.26
CA ARG A 115 13.02 -13.68 -5.62
C ARG A 115 13.20 -14.98 -6.42
N GLY A 116 14.15 -15.83 -6.01
CA GLY A 116 14.52 -17.06 -6.72
C GLY A 116 13.50 -18.19 -6.65
N THR A 117 12.42 -18.06 -5.86
CA THR A 117 11.35 -19.07 -5.79
C THR A 117 10.35 -18.90 -6.93
N PHE A 118 10.22 -17.69 -7.48
CA PHE A 118 9.30 -17.44 -8.59
C PHE A 118 9.69 -18.24 -9.84
N ARG A 119 8.68 -18.86 -10.47
CA ARG A 119 8.85 -19.63 -11.70
C ARG A 119 8.06 -19.05 -12.86
N SER A 120 6.76 -18.80 -12.69
CA SER A 120 5.96 -18.25 -13.77
C SER A 120 4.66 -17.60 -13.31
N LEU A 121 4.12 -16.71 -14.14
CA LEU A 121 2.75 -16.22 -14.07
C LEU A 121 2.05 -16.66 -15.34
N ARG A 122 0.90 -17.33 -15.19
CA ARG A 122 0.08 -17.78 -16.31
C ARG A 122 -1.31 -17.19 -16.20
N ARG A 123 -1.85 -16.74 -17.34
CA ARG A 123 -3.26 -16.40 -17.45
C ARG A 123 -4.03 -17.69 -17.75
N VAL A 124 -4.97 -18.04 -16.89
CA VAL A 124 -5.83 -19.22 -17.02
C VAL A 124 -7.20 -18.79 -17.53
N ALA A 125 -7.67 -19.42 -18.60
CA ALA A 125 -8.91 -19.08 -19.28
C ALA A 125 -9.66 -20.35 -19.72
N ASP A 126 -10.23 -21.06 -18.75
CA ASP A 126 -10.89 -22.35 -18.96
C ASP A 126 -12.41 -22.19 -19.16
N GLY A 127 -12.79 -21.35 -20.13
CA GLY A 127 -14.21 -21.09 -20.45
C GLY A 127 -15.02 -20.34 -19.38
N GLY A 128 -14.39 -19.99 -18.25
CA GLY A 128 -14.93 -19.19 -17.15
C GLY A 128 -14.29 -17.79 -17.05
N PRO A 129 -14.47 -17.09 -15.91
CA PRO A 129 -13.77 -15.84 -15.65
C PRO A 129 -12.24 -16.05 -15.69
N VAL A 130 -11.54 -15.04 -16.21
CA VAL A 130 -10.08 -15.06 -16.33
C VAL A 130 -9.46 -15.13 -14.93
N ARG A 131 -8.50 -16.04 -14.77
CA ARG A 131 -7.71 -16.19 -13.55
C ARG A 131 -6.22 -16.06 -13.84
N PHE A 132 -5.45 -15.87 -12.79
CA PHE A 132 -4.00 -15.78 -12.81
C PHE A 132 -3.43 -16.84 -11.89
N ALA A 133 -2.51 -17.65 -12.41
CA ALA A 133 -1.80 -18.68 -11.68
C ALA A 133 -0.33 -18.29 -11.52
N VAL A 134 0.13 -18.14 -10.28
CA VAL A 134 1.53 -17.92 -9.93
C VAL A 134 2.15 -19.24 -9.49
N THR A 135 3.16 -19.68 -10.22
CA THR A 135 3.96 -20.86 -9.86
C THR A 135 5.21 -20.42 -9.12
N VAL A 136 5.43 -21.00 -7.94
CA VAL A 136 6.67 -20.87 -7.17
C VAL A 136 7.25 -22.24 -6.84
N GLU A 137 8.53 -22.28 -6.52
CA GLU A 137 9.21 -23.46 -5.98
C GLU A 137 9.61 -23.20 -4.52
N LEU A 138 9.02 -23.95 -3.60
CA LEU A 138 9.26 -23.85 -2.17
C LEU A 138 9.77 -25.20 -1.67
N ALA A 139 10.91 -25.21 -0.97
CA ALA A 139 11.57 -26.44 -0.48
C ALA A 139 11.75 -27.53 -1.57
N GLY A 140 11.99 -27.14 -2.83
CA GLY A 140 12.16 -28.06 -3.96
C GLY A 140 10.85 -28.59 -4.57
N GLU A 141 9.69 -28.18 -4.05
CA GLU A 141 8.38 -28.54 -4.59
C GLU A 141 7.75 -27.36 -5.34
N GLN A 142 7.17 -27.64 -6.50
CA GLN A 142 6.38 -26.65 -7.23
C GLN A 142 4.98 -26.50 -6.63
N ARG A 143 4.56 -25.25 -6.42
CA ARG A 143 3.22 -24.90 -5.94
C ARG A 143 2.62 -23.81 -6.82
N ASP A 144 1.33 -23.96 -7.12
CA ASP A 144 0.55 -23.03 -7.92
C ASP A 144 -0.48 -22.34 -7.02
N PHE A 145 -0.55 -21.01 -7.11
CA PHE A 145 -1.52 -20.16 -6.40
C PHE A 145 -2.36 -19.43 -7.44
N GLU A 146 -3.69 -19.50 -7.31
CA GLU A 146 -4.62 -18.99 -8.32
C GLU A 146 -5.64 -18.01 -7.74
N ASP A 147 -5.78 -16.85 -8.38
CA ASP A 147 -6.79 -15.86 -8.04
C ASP A 147 -7.32 -15.15 -9.30
N GLU A 148 -8.44 -14.45 -9.18
CA GLU A 148 -8.98 -13.61 -10.26
C GLU A 148 -8.17 -12.32 -10.46
N ILE A 149 -7.37 -11.94 -9.46
CA ILE A 149 -6.47 -10.79 -9.44
C ILE A 149 -5.02 -11.30 -9.31
N ALA A 150 -4.14 -10.87 -10.22
CA ALA A 150 -2.76 -11.35 -10.24
C ALA A 150 -2.00 -11.03 -8.94
N GLU A 151 -2.22 -9.83 -8.40
CA GLU A 151 -1.62 -9.37 -7.15
C GLU A 151 -1.99 -10.29 -5.97
N ASN A 152 -3.23 -10.79 -5.90
CA ASN A 152 -3.63 -11.73 -4.86
C ASN A 152 -2.89 -13.06 -5.00
N ALA A 153 -2.82 -13.63 -6.21
CA ALA A 153 -2.09 -14.88 -6.46
C ALA A 153 -0.60 -14.74 -6.08
N TYR A 154 0.01 -13.59 -6.35
CA TYR A 154 1.36 -13.28 -5.88
C TYR A 154 1.47 -13.16 -4.36
N ALA A 155 0.52 -12.48 -3.73
CA ALA A 155 0.50 -12.30 -2.28
C ALA A 155 0.32 -13.63 -1.54
N GLU A 156 -0.52 -14.53 -2.04
CA GLU A 156 -0.68 -15.88 -1.49
C GLU A 156 0.60 -16.69 -1.60
N ALA A 157 1.26 -16.66 -2.77
CA ALA A 157 2.53 -17.32 -2.97
C ALA A 157 3.62 -16.77 -2.03
N LEU A 158 3.66 -15.45 -1.84
CA LEU A 158 4.59 -14.80 -0.93
C LEU A 158 4.29 -15.14 0.53
N LEU A 159 3.01 -15.18 0.91
CA LEU A 159 2.59 -15.56 2.25
C LEU A 159 3.03 -17.00 2.58
N ALA A 160 2.89 -17.93 1.64
CA ALA A 160 3.38 -19.30 1.80
C ALA A 160 4.91 -19.35 1.99
N LEU A 161 5.67 -18.55 1.26
CA LEU A 161 7.13 -18.45 1.42
C LEU A 161 7.52 -17.88 2.80
N VAL A 162 6.93 -16.75 3.20
CA VAL A 162 7.25 -16.12 4.49
C VAL A 162 6.87 -17.04 5.65
N SER A 163 5.74 -17.74 5.52
CA SER A 163 5.27 -18.69 6.54
C SER A 163 6.15 -19.93 6.61
N SER A 164 6.70 -20.43 5.50
CA SER A 164 7.61 -21.58 5.53
C SER A 164 8.94 -21.23 6.20
N VAL A 165 9.47 -20.02 5.97
CA VAL A 165 10.70 -19.56 6.63
C VAL A 165 10.50 -19.38 8.14
N ALA A 166 9.33 -18.90 8.57
CA ALA A 166 9.02 -18.78 9.99
C ALA A 166 9.02 -20.14 10.70
N VAL A 167 8.41 -21.16 10.09
CA VAL A 167 8.40 -22.53 10.62
C VAL A 167 9.81 -23.11 10.69
N ASP A 168 10.62 -22.93 9.64
CA ASP A 168 12.00 -23.42 9.64
C ASP A 168 12.83 -22.82 10.79
N LEU A 169 12.62 -21.55 11.16
CA LEU A 169 13.35 -20.90 12.25
C LEU A 169 12.93 -21.44 13.63
N ASP A 170 11.64 -21.67 13.85
CA ASP A 170 11.14 -22.24 15.12
C ASP A 170 11.69 -23.66 15.36
N ASP A 171 11.86 -24.46 14.29
CA ASP A 171 12.43 -25.81 14.37
C ASP A 171 13.93 -25.82 14.74
N VAL A 172 14.68 -24.76 14.43
CA VAL A 172 16.11 -24.66 14.81
C VAL A 172 16.26 -24.31 16.30
N ASP A 173 15.37 -23.48 16.84
CA ASP A 173 15.44 -23.03 18.23
C ASP A 173 15.05 -24.13 19.24
N GLU A 174 14.28 -25.15 18.86
CA GLU A 174 13.98 -26.32 19.72
C GLU A 174 15.16 -27.32 19.86
N LEU A 175 16.22 -27.18 19.05
CA LEU A 175 17.37 -28.09 19.05
C LEU A 175 18.64 -27.53 19.73
N ALA A 176 18.55 -26.36 20.36
CA ALA A 176 19.66 -25.67 21.05
C ALA A 176 19.55 -25.76 22.58
#